data_AF-A0A7C6IAL8-F1
#
_entry.id   AF-A0A7C6IAL8-F1
#
_cell.length_a   1.000
_cell.length_b   1.000
_cell.length_c   1.000
_cell.angle_alpha   90.00
_cell.angle_beta   90.00
_cell.angle_gamma   90.00
#
_symmetry.space_group_name_H-M   'P 1'
#
loop_
_entity.id
_entity.type
_entity.pdbx_description
1 polymer ?
#
loop_
_entity_poly.entity_id
_entity_poly.type
_entity_poly.pdbx_seq_one_letter_code
_entity_poly.pdbx_strand_id
1 'polypeptide(L)'
;MVAHLCGMLALAAAAVLVGRLGDVLPSRGAAVARNLALPGAVLTALFFGVETFGLAAVAGSLPEPEAMAVAEAIRNHPTALGVLALGLVGLAVVALLAAAAWQRAGIDRGWALCPLAVLVALVLPQFFLPVVGRMAFGVLWGVAAALFAWALVAAGLPGRAGAPTRGKVTPEAVL
;
A
#
# COMPACT_ATOMS: atom_id res chain seq x y z
N MET A 1 -16.05 8.72 -5.19
CA MET A 1 -15.96 7.30 -4.76
C MET A 1 -14.88 6.51 -5.48
N VAL A 2 -14.92 6.35 -6.81
CA VAL A 2 -13.97 5.48 -7.54
C VAL A 2 -12.50 5.81 -7.24
N ALA A 3 -12.12 7.09 -7.24
CA ALA A 3 -10.76 7.51 -6.92
C ALA A 3 -10.30 7.11 -5.51
N HIS A 4 -11.19 7.13 -4.51
CA HIS A 4 -10.86 6.72 -3.14
C HIS A 4 -10.68 5.21 -3.04
N LEU A 5 -11.51 4.44 -3.74
CA LEU A 5 -11.36 2.98 -3.85
C LEU A 5 -10.03 2.62 -4.52
N CYS A 6 -9.68 3.27 -5.62
CA CYS A 6 -8.40 3.09 -6.28
C CYS A 6 -7.22 3.45 -5.36
N GLY A 7 -7.30 4.58 -4.64
CA GLY A 7 -6.28 5.00 -3.68
C GLY A 7 -6.10 4.01 -2.52
N MET A 8 -7.20 3.56 -1.92
CA MET A 8 -7.18 2.52 -0.88
C MET A 8 -6.57 1.22 -1.39
N LEU A 9 -6.95 0.77 -2.59
CA LEU A 9 -6.40 -0.44 -3.21
C LEU A 9 -4.91 -0.30 -3.48
N ALA A 10 -4.45 0.86 -3.99
CA ALA A 10 -3.04 1.12 -4.23
C ALA A 10 -2.21 1.07 -2.95
N LEU A 11 -2.69 1.68 -1.87
CA LEU A 11 -2.04 1.68 -0.56
C LEU A 11 -2.05 0.30 0.10
N ALA A 12 -3.18 -0.42 0.00
CA ALA A 12 -3.28 -1.79 0.48
C ALA A 12 -2.31 -2.72 -0.28
N ALA A 13 -2.24 -2.60 -1.61
CA ALA A 13 -1.32 -3.35 -2.44
C ALA A 13 0.15 -3.04 -2.08
N ALA A 14 0.49 -1.77 -1.86
CA ALA A 14 1.82 -1.37 -1.41
C ALA A 14 2.15 -1.96 -0.02
N ALA A 15 1.22 -1.93 0.92
CA ALA A 15 1.41 -2.50 2.25
C ALA A 15 1.60 -4.03 2.20
N VAL A 16 0.80 -4.73 1.41
CA VAL A 16 0.95 -6.18 1.18
C VAL A 16 2.31 -6.48 0.55
N LEU A 17 2.69 -5.75 -0.50
CA LEU A 17 3.98 -5.91 -1.15
C LEU A 17 5.14 -5.75 -0.16
N VAL A 18 5.14 -4.67 0.61
CA VAL A 18 6.17 -4.39 1.61
C VAL A 18 6.20 -5.47 2.70
N GLY A 19 5.04 -5.94 3.16
CA GLY A 19 4.95 -7.05 4.09
C GLY A 19 5.57 -8.33 3.54
N ARG A 20 5.30 -8.67 2.27
CA ARG A 20 5.86 -9.84 1.58
C ARG A 20 7.36 -9.73 1.34
N LEU A 21 7.86 -8.55 0.97
CA LEU A 21 9.29 -8.31 0.89
C LEU A 21 9.97 -8.49 2.25
N GLY A 22 9.26 -8.14 3.32
CA GLY A 22 9.67 -8.37 4.70
C GLY A 22 9.85 -9.86 5.06
N ASP A 23 9.06 -10.75 4.45
CA ASP A 23 9.16 -12.19 4.65
C ASP A 23 10.36 -12.83 3.93
N VAL A 24 10.82 -12.21 2.84
CA VAL A 24 11.86 -12.77 1.95
C VAL A 24 13.25 -12.22 2.29
N LEU A 25 13.35 -10.98 2.80
CA LEU A 25 14.62 -10.32 3.07
C LEU A 25 15.01 -10.42 4.56
N PRO A 26 16.12 -11.10 4.92
CA PRO A 26 16.56 -11.20 6.31
C PRO A 26 17.21 -9.88 6.77
N SER A 27 16.41 -8.91 7.21
CA SER A 27 16.91 -7.67 7.81
C SER A 27 15.98 -7.12 8.91
N ARG A 28 16.54 -6.37 9.87
CA ARG A 28 15.75 -5.70 10.92
C ARG A 28 14.74 -4.71 10.33
N GLY A 29 15.12 -4.01 9.25
CA GLY A 29 14.23 -3.09 8.52
C GLY A 29 13.04 -3.83 7.90
N ALA A 30 13.27 -5.00 7.30
CA ALA A 30 12.24 -5.88 6.76
C ALA A 30 11.26 -6.38 7.83
N ALA A 31 11.74 -6.73 9.03
CA ALA A 31 10.90 -7.16 10.14
C ALA A 31 9.99 -6.02 10.67
N VAL A 32 10.54 -4.81 10.80
CA VAL A 32 9.74 -3.61 11.15
C VAL A 32 8.72 -3.32 10.07
N ALA A 33 9.13 -3.39 8.80
CA ALA A 33 8.26 -3.17 7.65
C ALA A 33 7.05 -4.12 7.66
N ARG A 34 7.28 -5.41 7.94
CA ARG A 34 6.22 -6.42 8.06
C ARG A 34 5.22 -6.08 9.17
N ASN A 35 5.70 -5.71 10.35
CA ASN A 35 4.84 -5.46 11.51
C ASN A 35 4.03 -4.15 11.40
N LEU A 36 4.56 -3.15 10.70
CA LEU A 36 3.94 -1.82 10.60
C LEU A 36 3.12 -1.61 9.31
N ALA A 37 3.35 -2.39 8.26
CA ALA A 37 2.62 -2.25 7.00
C ALA A 37 1.11 -2.46 7.17
N LEU A 38 0.70 -3.50 7.90
CA LEU A 38 -0.73 -3.79 8.12
C LEU A 38 -1.40 -2.71 9.00
N PRO A 39 -0.88 -2.33 10.17
CA PRO A 39 -1.42 -1.21 10.94
C PRO A 39 -1.52 0.08 10.13
N GLY A 40 -0.48 0.45 9.37
CA GLY A 40 -0.49 1.65 8.54
C GLY A 40 -1.60 1.63 7.48
N ALA A 41 -1.79 0.50 6.82
CA ALA A 41 -2.87 0.29 5.86
C ALA A 41 -4.25 0.36 6.51
N VAL A 42 -4.43 -0.27 7.69
CA VAL A 42 -5.70 -0.25 8.43
C VAL A 42 -6.07 1.18 8.83
N LEU A 43 -5.14 1.93 9.44
CA LEU A 43 -5.39 3.31 9.87
C LEU A 43 -5.78 4.20 8.67
N THR A 44 -5.10 4.03 7.54
CA THR A 44 -5.39 4.79 6.33
C THR A 44 -6.76 4.39 5.73
N ALA A 45 -7.09 3.10 5.73
CA ALA A 45 -8.36 2.60 5.22
C ALA A 45 -9.56 3.03 6.07
N LEU A 46 -9.39 3.22 7.39
CA LEU A 46 -10.44 3.76 8.25
C LEU A 46 -10.88 5.15 7.79
N PHE A 47 -9.93 6.05 7.53
CA PHE A 47 -10.24 7.41 7.05
C PHE A 47 -10.96 7.37 5.70
N PHE A 48 -10.39 6.69 4.71
CA PHE A 48 -10.97 6.62 3.38
C PHE A 48 -12.30 5.85 3.33
N GLY A 49 -12.49 4.87 4.22
CA GLY A 49 -13.75 4.14 4.39
C GLY A 49 -14.86 5.05 4.90
N VAL A 50 -14.57 5.84 5.95
CA VAL A 50 -15.51 6.86 6.46
C VAL A 50 -15.84 7.88 5.37
N GLU A 51 -14.84 8.38 4.64
CA GLU A 51 -15.08 9.35 3.56
C GLU A 51 -15.90 8.73 2.41
N THR A 52 -15.63 7.48 2.04
CA THR A 52 -16.28 6.82 0.90
C THR A 52 -17.72 6.42 1.22
N PHE A 53 -17.93 5.72 2.33
CA PHE A 53 -19.24 5.16 2.69
C PHE A 53 -20.08 6.14 3.52
N GLY A 54 -19.46 6.88 4.45
CA GLY A 54 -20.15 7.84 5.29
C GLY A 54 -20.70 9.01 4.49
N LEU A 55 -19.90 9.61 3.59
CA LEU A 55 -20.38 10.71 2.76
C LEU A 55 -21.44 10.28 1.74
N ALA A 56 -21.33 9.05 1.21
CA ALA A 56 -22.36 8.52 0.31
C ALA A 56 -23.71 8.38 1.02
N ALA A 57 -23.72 7.93 2.27
CA ALA A 57 -24.95 7.84 3.08
C ALA A 57 -25.52 9.24 3.39
N VAL A 58 -24.66 10.20 3.76
CA VAL A 58 -25.07 11.58 4.06
C VAL A 58 -25.65 12.28 2.82
N ALA A 59 -25.00 12.14 1.66
CA ALA A 59 -25.45 12.75 0.41
C ALA A 59 -26.82 12.25 -0.05
N GLY A 60 -27.20 11.02 0.31
CA GLY A 60 -28.53 10.48 0.02
C GLY A 60 -29.61 10.88 1.04
N SER A 61 -29.23 11.50 2.16
CA SER A 61 -30.11 11.70 3.32
C SER A 61 -30.37 13.16 3.67
N LEU A 62 -29.54 14.10 3.20
CA LEU A 62 -29.61 15.53 3.53
C LEU A 62 -29.67 16.42 2.28
N PRO A 63 -30.23 17.63 2.38
CA PRO A 63 -30.08 18.67 1.36
C PRO A 63 -28.60 19.01 1.10
N GLU A 64 -28.27 19.38 -0.13
CA GLU A 64 -26.89 19.59 -0.59
C GLU A 64 -26.05 20.52 0.32
N PRO A 65 -26.54 21.70 0.77
CA PRO A 65 -25.73 22.58 1.63
C PRO A 65 -25.38 21.94 2.98
N GLU A 66 -26.32 21.20 3.57
CA GLU A 66 -26.12 20.50 4.84
C GLU A 66 -25.19 19.29 4.67
N ALA A 67 -25.37 18.53 3.59
CA ALA A 67 -24.49 17.43 3.23
C ALA A 67 -23.03 17.91 3.04
N MET A 68 -22.84 19.09 2.44
CA MET A 68 -21.52 19.70 2.29
C MET A 68 -20.91 20.15 3.61
N ALA A 69 -21.70 20.74 4.51
CA ALA A 69 -21.22 21.11 5.85
C ALA A 69 -20.78 19.88 6.66
N VAL A 70 -21.54 18.78 6.61
CA VAL A 70 -21.18 17.51 7.27
C VAL A 70 -19.94 16.90 6.64
N ALA A 71 -19.82 16.95 5.31
CA ALA A 71 -18.63 16.46 4.62
C ALA A 71 -17.36 17.21 5.03
N GLU A 72 -17.43 18.53 5.14
CA GLU A 72 -16.35 19.38 5.61
C GLU A 72 -15.95 19.04 7.06
N ALA A 73 -16.93 18.82 7.93
CA ALA A 73 -16.70 18.46 9.33
C ALA A 73 -16.00 17.09 9.49
N ILE A 74 -16.39 16.10 8.68
CA ILE A 74 -15.76 14.78 8.67
C ILE A 74 -14.30 14.87 8.20
N ARG A 75 -14.06 15.58 7.09
CA ARG A 75 -12.73 15.71 6.48
C ARG A 75 -11.73 16.45 7.38
N ASN A 76 -12.19 17.49 8.08
CA ASN A 76 -11.35 18.32 8.92
C ASN A 76 -11.31 17.88 10.39
N HIS A 77 -11.91 16.73 10.72
CA HIS A 77 -11.94 16.24 12.09
C HIS A 77 -10.50 15.93 12.58
N PRO A 78 -10.00 16.59 13.65
CA PRO A 78 -8.59 16.47 14.05
C PRO A 78 -8.14 15.03 14.33
N THR A 79 -8.99 14.22 14.97
CA THR A 79 -8.68 12.81 15.24
C THR A 79 -8.62 11.98 13.96
N ALA A 80 -9.47 12.26 12.97
CA ALA A 80 -9.49 11.53 11.71
C ALA A 80 -8.23 11.84 10.90
N LEU A 81 -7.84 13.12 10.86
CA LEU A 81 -6.58 13.56 10.26
C LEU A 81 -5.36 12.96 10.97
N GLY A 82 -5.37 12.88 12.30
CA GLY A 82 -4.29 12.26 13.08
C GLY A 82 -4.13 10.77 12.78
N VAL A 83 -5.25 10.03 12.69
CA VAL A 83 -5.25 8.60 12.32
C VAL A 83 -4.74 8.39 10.90
N LEU A 84 -5.21 9.21 9.94
CA LEU A 84 -4.74 9.19 8.56
C LEU A 84 -3.24 9.47 8.49
N ALA A 85 -2.78 10.55 9.11
CA ALA A 85 -1.37 10.96 9.08
C ALA A 85 -0.47 9.87 9.69
N LEU A 86 -0.87 9.28 10.82
CA LEU A 86 -0.13 8.18 11.44
C LEU A 86 -0.05 6.96 10.51
N GLY A 87 -1.16 6.60 9.86
CA GLY A 87 -1.19 5.52 8.87
C GLY A 87 -0.25 5.77 7.70
N LEU A 88 -0.30 6.96 7.11
CA LEU A 88 0.53 7.34 5.97
C LEU A 88 2.02 7.43 6.32
N VAL A 89 2.37 8.00 7.48
CA VAL A 89 3.76 8.04 7.96
C VAL A 89 4.29 6.62 8.19
N GLY A 90 3.48 5.75 8.79
CA GLY A 90 3.81 4.34 8.94
C GLY A 90 4.11 3.68 7.59
N LEU A 91 3.22 3.84 6.60
CA LEU A 91 3.40 3.30 5.25
C LEU A 91 4.64 3.86 4.54
N ALA A 92 4.92 5.16 4.71
CA ALA A 92 6.12 5.80 4.16
C ALA A 92 7.39 5.18 4.72
N VAL A 93 7.49 5.05 6.04
CA VAL A 93 8.67 4.47 6.71
C VAL A 93 8.91 3.04 6.24
N VAL A 94 7.88 2.19 6.21
CA VAL A 94 8.06 0.79 5.81
C VAL A 94 8.43 0.65 4.34
N ALA A 95 7.87 1.48 3.45
CA ALA A 95 8.20 1.44 2.03
C ALA A 95 9.65 1.85 1.77
N LEU A 96 10.14 2.90 2.45
CA LEU A 96 11.53 3.34 2.34
C LEU A 96 12.50 2.30 2.92
N LEU A 97 12.18 1.69 4.07
CA LEU A 97 12.98 0.60 4.63
C LEU A 97 13.03 -0.62 3.71
N ALA A 98 11.90 -0.97 3.07
CA ALA A 98 11.84 -2.06 2.10
C ALA A 98 12.69 -1.76 0.85
N ALA A 99 12.61 -0.55 0.30
CA ALA A 99 13.45 -0.12 -0.81
C ALA A 99 14.94 -0.17 -0.47
N ALA A 100 15.33 0.29 0.72
CA ALA A 100 16.72 0.22 1.17
C ALA A 100 17.19 -1.22 1.35
N ALA A 101 16.37 -2.10 1.94
CA ALA A 101 16.70 -3.51 2.10
C ALA A 101 16.82 -4.22 0.74
N TRP A 102 15.91 -3.92 -0.20
CA TRP A 102 15.91 -4.47 -1.55
C TRP A 102 17.15 -4.05 -2.36
N GLN A 103 17.55 -2.77 -2.28
CA GLN A 103 18.81 -2.31 -2.90
C GLN A 103 20.04 -3.02 -2.33
N ARG A 104 20.07 -3.23 -1.00
CA ARG A 104 21.20 -3.88 -0.32
C ARG A 104 21.28 -5.39 -0.58
N ALA A 105 20.20 -6.00 -1.07
CA ALA A 105 20.15 -7.41 -1.42
C ALA A 105 20.93 -7.75 -2.71
N GLY A 106 21.45 -6.76 -3.44
CA GLY A 106 22.26 -6.99 -4.64
C GLY A 106 21.47 -7.57 -5.82
N ILE A 107 20.14 -7.44 -5.80
CA ILE A 107 19.25 -7.92 -6.86
C ILE A 107 19.46 -7.06 -8.10
N ASP A 108 19.54 -7.69 -9.28
CA ASP A 108 19.61 -6.97 -10.56
C ASP A 108 18.39 -6.04 -10.68
N ARG A 109 18.61 -4.77 -11.03
CA ARG A 109 17.61 -3.68 -10.99
C ARG A 109 17.03 -3.42 -9.59
N GLY A 110 17.81 -3.61 -8.53
CA GLY A 110 17.44 -3.28 -7.14
C GLY A 110 16.98 -1.83 -6.91
N TRP A 111 17.27 -0.91 -7.82
CA TRP A 111 16.78 0.47 -7.74
C TRP A 111 15.29 0.62 -8.11
N ALA A 112 14.67 -0.36 -8.79
CA ALA A 112 13.33 -0.22 -9.36
C ALA A 112 12.21 -0.09 -8.31
N LEU A 113 12.46 -0.47 -7.05
CA LEU A 113 11.50 -0.26 -5.96
C LEU A 113 11.51 1.18 -5.42
N CYS A 114 12.59 1.93 -5.65
CA CYS A 114 12.77 3.26 -5.08
C CYS A 114 11.71 4.26 -5.55
N PRO A 115 11.37 4.37 -6.85
CA PRO A 115 10.33 5.29 -7.30
C PRO A 115 8.98 5.02 -6.60
N LEU A 116 8.60 3.75 -6.46
CA LEU A 116 7.35 3.38 -5.78
C LEU A 116 7.39 3.74 -4.29
N ALA A 117 8.50 3.44 -3.60
CA ALA A 117 8.65 3.78 -2.19
C ALA A 117 8.65 5.29 -1.92
N VAL A 118 9.29 6.08 -2.79
CA VAL A 118 9.25 7.54 -2.73
C VAL A 118 7.83 8.05 -2.94
N LEU A 119 7.09 7.50 -3.91
CA LEU A 119 5.69 7.88 -4.12
C LEU A 119 4.81 7.51 -2.93
N VAL A 120 5.00 6.35 -2.28
CA VAL A 120 4.30 6.03 -1.01
C VAL A 120 4.55 7.12 0.04
N ALA A 121 5.79 7.58 0.19
CA ALA A 121 6.12 8.65 1.13
C ALA A 121 5.51 10.02 0.73
N LEU A 122 5.35 10.27 -0.56
CA LEU A 122 4.78 11.50 -1.10
C LEU A 122 3.23 11.50 -1.12
N VAL A 123 2.57 10.44 -0.67
CA VAL A 123 1.09 10.38 -0.57
C VAL A 123 0.55 11.50 0.30
N LEU A 124 1.21 11.81 1.43
CA LEU A 124 0.76 12.90 2.31
C LEU A 124 0.94 14.28 1.65
N PRO A 125 2.12 14.62 1.08
CA PRO A 125 2.28 15.82 0.25
C PRO A 125 1.28 15.94 -0.91
N GLN A 126 0.85 14.82 -1.51
CA GLN A 126 -0.05 14.85 -2.65
C GLN A 126 -1.39 15.55 -2.35
N PHE A 127 -1.85 15.53 -1.09
CA PHE A 127 -3.15 16.12 -0.73
C PHE A 127 -3.18 17.64 -0.96
N PHE A 128 -2.02 18.29 -0.93
CA PHE A 128 -1.86 19.72 -1.17
C PHE A 128 -1.73 20.08 -2.65
N LEU A 129 -1.70 19.09 -3.55
CA LEU A 129 -1.62 19.34 -4.99
C LEU A 129 -2.98 19.77 -5.55
N PRO A 130 -2.99 20.62 -6.61
CA PRO A 130 -4.21 20.87 -7.39
C PRO A 130 -4.70 19.57 -8.04
N VAL A 131 -5.94 19.58 -8.56
CA VAL A 131 -6.58 18.41 -9.19
C VAL A 131 -5.66 17.75 -10.23
N VAL A 132 -5.06 18.55 -11.11
CA VAL A 132 -4.12 18.06 -12.14
C VAL A 132 -2.90 17.38 -11.52
N GLY A 133 -2.35 17.94 -10.44
CA GLY A 133 -1.21 17.36 -9.74
C GLY A 133 -1.53 16.02 -9.08
N ARG A 134 -2.74 15.87 -8.52
CA ARG A 134 -3.21 14.59 -7.96
C ARG A 134 -3.40 13.52 -9.04
N MET A 135 -3.90 13.91 -10.21
CA MET A 135 -4.01 12.98 -11.35
C MET A 135 -2.63 12.53 -11.84
N ALA A 136 -1.70 13.48 -12.01
CA ALA A 136 -0.32 13.19 -12.39
C ALA A 136 0.36 12.26 -11.38
N PHE A 137 0.14 12.47 -10.09
CA PHE A 137 0.63 11.61 -9.02
C PHE A 137 0.13 10.17 -9.18
N GLY A 138 -1.16 9.98 -9.45
CA GLY A 138 -1.73 8.65 -9.70
C GLY A 138 -1.12 7.95 -10.93
N VAL A 139 -0.86 8.69 -12.01
CA VAL A 139 -0.18 8.16 -13.20
C VAL A 139 1.26 7.75 -12.86
N LEU A 140 2.02 8.61 -12.16
CA LEU A 140 3.38 8.32 -11.73
C LEU A 140 3.43 7.07 -10.84
N TRP A 141 2.45 6.90 -9.94
CA TRP A 141 2.31 5.69 -9.14
C TRP A 141 2.15 4.45 -10.01
N GLY A 142 1.25 4.50 -10.99
CA GLY A 142 1.04 3.41 -11.94
C GLY A 142 2.31 3.04 -12.72
N VAL A 143 3.04 4.05 -13.20
CA VAL A 143 4.31 3.86 -13.90
C VAL A 143 5.38 3.24 -13.00
N ALA A 144 5.52 3.73 -11.76
CA ALA A 144 6.47 3.17 -10.80
C ALA A 144 6.15 1.72 -10.42
N ALA A 145 4.86 1.40 -10.26
CA ALA A 145 4.42 0.02 -10.02
C ALA A 145 4.71 -0.89 -11.23
N ALA A 146 4.44 -0.42 -12.45
CA ALA A 146 4.74 -1.16 -13.67
C ALA A 146 6.26 -1.37 -13.86
N LEU A 147 7.07 -0.35 -13.58
CA LEU A 147 8.54 -0.44 -13.61
C LEU A 147 9.05 -1.49 -12.61
N PHE A 148 8.52 -1.49 -11.38
CA PHE A 148 8.91 -2.47 -10.38
C PHE A 148 8.48 -3.90 -10.78
N ALA A 149 7.26 -4.06 -11.30
CA ALA A 149 6.77 -5.35 -11.80
C ALA A 149 7.64 -5.87 -12.97
N TRP A 150 7.99 -5.01 -13.91
CA TRP A 150 8.91 -5.34 -14.99
C TRP A 150 10.28 -5.78 -14.47
N ALA A 151 10.84 -5.07 -13.47
CA ALA A 151 12.12 -5.43 -12.87
C ALA A 151 12.07 -6.82 -12.20
N LEU A 152 10.97 -7.17 -11.53
CA LEU A 152 10.77 -8.50 -10.95
C LEU A 152 10.77 -9.61 -12.01
N VAL A 153 10.05 -9.40 -13.12
CA VAL A 153 9.99 -10.36 -14.23
C VAL A 153 11.36 -10.48 -14.92
N ALA A 154 12.04 -9.35 -15.15
CA ALA A 154 13.35 -9.31 -15.79
C ALA A 154 14.46 -9.93 -14.93
N ALA A 155 14.36 -9.84 -13.60
CA ALA A 155 15.31 -10.45 -12.67
C ALA A 155 15.18 -11.99 -12.59
N GLY A 156 14.17 -12.59 -13.24
CA GLY A 156 14.03 -14.04 -13.33
C GLY A 156 13.79 -14.73 -11.97
N LEU A 157 13.29 -14.00 -10.96
CA LEU A 157 12.94 -14.58 -9.67
C LEU A 157 11.91 -15.69 -9.92
N PRO A 158 12.26 -16.98 -9.67
CA PRO A 158 11.43 -18.09 -10.10
C PRO A 158 10.07 -18.02 -9.42
N GLY A 159 9.04 -17.69 -10.21
CA GLY A 159 7.66 -17.83 -9.80
C GLY A 159 7.37 -19.32 -9.64
N ARG A 160 7.49 -19.86 -8.42
CA ARG A 160 6.98 -21.17 -7.98
C ARG A 160 6.81 -22.22 -9.09
N ALA A 161 7.88 -22.54 -9.81
CA ALA A 161 7.92 -23.74 -10.65
C ALA A 161 8.56 -24.85 -9.83
N GLY A 162 7.78 -25.47 -8.95
CA GLY A 162 8.27 -26.53 -8.07
C GLY A 162 7.47 -26.66 -6.78
N ALA A 163 6.16 -26.89 -6.87
CA ALA A 163 5.49 -27.56 -5.76
C ALA A 163 6.07 -28.99 -5.69
N PRO A 164 6.65 -29.44 -4.57
CA PRO A 164 7.05 -30.84 -4.45
C PRO A 164 5.79 -31.69 -4.63
N THR A 165 5.82 -32.56 -5.64
CA THR A 165 4.80 -33.60 -5.82
C THR A 165 4.68 -34.33 -4.49
N ARG A 166 3.54 -34.17 -3.83
CA ARG A 166 3.18 -34.85 -2.58
C ARG A 166 3.49 -36.34 -2.79
N GLY A 167 4.57 -36.81 -2.18
CA GLY A 167 4.98 -38.20 -2.25
C GLY A 167 3.79 -39.06 -1.86
N LYS A 168 3.46 -40.04 -2.71
CA LYS A 168 2.48 -41.06 -2.38
C LYS A 168 2.97 -41.72 -1.09
N VAL A 169 2.23 -41.55 0.00
CA VAL A 169 2.41 -42.34 1.21
C VAL A 169 1.94 -43.74 0.84
N THR A 170 2.87 -44.66 0.61
CA THR A 170 2.58 -46.09 0.53
C THR A 170 2.35 -46.60 1.95
N PRO A 171 1.15 -47.11 2.29
CA PRO A 171 0.86 -47.65 3.60
C PRO A 171 1.31 -49.10 3.65
N GLU A 172 2.60 -49.35 3.86
CA GLU A 172 3.09 -50.68 4.21
C GLU A 172 4.17 -50.57 5.29
N ALA A 173 3.73 -50.59 6.55
CA ALA A 173 4.49 -51.12 7.69
C ALA A 173 3.59 -51.04 8.95
N VAL A 174 2.54 -51.85 8.97
CA VAL A 174 1.95 -52.35 10.22
C VAL A 174 1.89 -53.87 10.08
N LEU A 175 2.99 -54.52 10.43
CA LEU A 175 3.05 -55.89 10.93
C LEU A 175 4.20 -55.95 11.94
#